data_AF-A0A966J621-F1
#
_entry.id   AF-A0A966J621-F1
#
_cell.length_a   1.000
_cell.length_b   1.000
_cell.length_c   1.000
_cell.angle_alpha   90.00
_cell.angle_beta   90.00
_cell.angle_gamma   90.00
#
_symmetry.space_group_name_H-M   'P 1'
#
loop_
_entity.id
_entity.type
_entity.pdbx_description
1 polymer ?
#
loop_
_entity_poly.entity_id
_entity_poly.type
_entity_poly.pdbx_seq_one_letter_code
_entity_poly.pdbx_strand_id
1 'polypeptide(L)'
;MLVVMQPNATSADIDRVCEEITRQGFKPLPLPGEVRTAIGLLGDDAKVDWSYIEGLPGVSSVLIVQKPFRQASREWKPDTTIVEIAPGVRFGGPEVPIVSGPCSVENEEQILTAARQVKAAGGAALRGGAFKPRSSPYAFQGLGKQGLEL
;
A
#
# COMPACT_ATOMS: atom_id res chain seq x y z
N MET A 1 -15.82 9.12 -2.16
CA MET A 1 -16.28 8.70 -0.81
C MET A 1 -17.72 9.08 -0.55
N LEU A 2 -18.35 8.51 0.48
CA LEU A 2 -19.73 8.80 0.84
C LEU A 2 -19.84 9.14 2.33
N VAL A 3 -20.23 10.36 2.64
CA VAL A 3 -20.55 10.78 4.01
C VAL A 3 -22.03 10.53 4.25
N VAL A 4 -22.35 9.80 5.31
CA VAL A 4 -23.73 9.54 5.70
C VAL A 4 -24.08 10.48 6.84
N MET A 5 -25.08 11.32 6.66
CA MET A 5 -25.56 12.23 7.71
C MET A 5 -26.47 11.49 8.70
N GLN A 6 -26.58 12.03 9.91
CA GLN A 6 -27.57 11.61 10.91
C GLN A 6 -28.99 11.94 10.40
N PRO A 7 -30.02 11.18 10.80
CA PRO A 7 -31.41 11.44 10.36
C PRO A 7 -31.94 12.84 10.75
N ASN A 8 -31.43 13.41 11.84
CA ASN A 8 -31.78 14.73 12.36
C ASN A 8 -30.78 15.83 11.96
N ALA A 9 -29.86 15.56 11.02
CA ALA A 9 -28.90 16.57 10.56
C ALA A 9 -29.63 17.76 9.94
N THR A 10 -29.28 18.97 10.39
CA THR A 10 -29.89 20.19 9.89
C THR A 10 -29.32 20.58 8.53
N SER A 11 -30.00 21.49 7.81
CA SER A 11 -29.43 22.09 6.59
C SER A 11 -28.08 22.75 6.86
N ALA A 12 -27.92 23.41 8.01
CA ALA A 12 -26.66 24.02 8.42
C ALA A 12 -25.53 22.99 8.64
N ASP A 13 -25.85 21.78 9.12
CA ASP A 13 -24.87 20.71 9.25
C ASP A 13 -24.45 20.16 7.89
N ILE A 14 -25.40 19.99 6.97
CA ILE A 14 -25.14 19.56 5.59
C ILE A 14 -24.27 20.59 4.86
N ASP A 15 -24.60 21.88 4.99
CA ASP A 15 -23.86 22.98 4.38
C ASP A 15 -22.43 23.03 4.94
N ARG A 16 -22.25 22.91 6.26
CA ARG A 16 -20.93 22.85 6.89
C ARG A 16 -20.07 21.71 6.36
N VAL A 17 -20.64 20.52 6.20
CA VAL A 17 -19.91 19.37 5.63
C VAL A 17 -19.56 19.63 4.16
N CYS A 18 -20.45 20.24 3.38
CA CYS A 18 -20.18 20.59 1.98
C CYS A 18 -19.07 21.65 1.85
N GLU A 19 -19.08 22.67 2.71
CA GLU A 19 -18.03 23.69 2.79
C GLU A 19 -16.69 23.05 3.14
N GLU A 20 -16.67 22.12 4.10
CA GLU A 20 -15.46 21.41 4.49
C GLU A 20 -14.88 20.58 3.35
N ILE A 21 -15.73 19.81 2.67
CA ILE A 21 -15.34 19.02 1.50
C ILE A 21 -14.73 19.93 0.42
N THR A 22 -15.36 21.10 0.20
CA THR A 22 -14.87 22.10 -0.74
C THR A 22 -13.53 22.70 -0.31
N ARG A 23 -13.36 23.01 0.99
CA ARG A 23 -12.12 23.53 1.58
C ARG A 23 -10.95 22.58 1.38
N GLN A 24 -11.19 21.27 1.47
CA GLN A 24 -10.17 20.26 1.23
C GLN A 24 -9.88 20.04 -0.28
N GLY A 25 -10.59 20.72 -1.18
CA GLY A 25 -10.35 20.69 -2.63
C GLY A 25 -11.22 19.69 -3.39
N PHE A 26 -12.33 19.23 -2.80
CA PHE A 26 -13.22 18.22 -3.37
C PHE A 26 -14.58 18.81 -3.71
N LYS A 27 -15.31 18.17 -4.63
CA LYS A 27 -16.67 18.61 -4.96
C LYS A 27 -17.68 17.80 -4.16
N PRO A 28 -18.44 18.41 -3.24
CA PRO A 28 -19.55 17.74 -2.57
C PRO A 28 -20.72 17.54 -3.54
N LEU A 29 -21.42 16.42 -3.39
CA LEU A 29 -22.67 16.11 -4.06
C LEU A 29 -23.69 15.66 -3.02
N PRO A 30 -24.54 16.56 -2.50
CA PRO A 30 -25.64 16.19 -1.61
C PRO A 30 -26.65 15.29 -2.33
N LEU A 31 -27.08 14.24 -1.63
CA LEU A 31 -28.02 13.22 -2.08
C LEU A 31 -29.11 13.10 -0.99
N PRO A 32 -30.14 13.96 -1.01
CA PRO A 32 -31.21 13.92 -0.03
C PRO A 32 -32.02 12.62 -0.20
N GLY A 33 -32.25 11.90 0.89
CA GLY A 33 -33.10 10.72 0.95
C GLY A 33 -34.27 10.94 1.92
N GLU A 34 -35.25 10.03 1.89
CA GLU A 34 -36.46 10.13 2.75
C GLU A 34 -36.14 10.11 4.25
N VAL A 35 -35.10 9.38 4.65
CA VAL A 35 -34.73 9.19 6.07
C VAL A 35 -33.47 9.96 6.47
N ARG A 36 -32.52 10.11 5.55
CA ARG A 36 -31.23 10.78 5.80
C ARG A 36 -30.63 11.27 4.50
N THR A 37 -29.82 12.32 4.59
CA THR A 37 -29.00 12.82 3.48
C THR A 37 -27.67 12.09 3.45
N ALA A 38 -27.19 11.76 2.25
CA ALA A 38 -25.80 11.37 2.03
C ALA A 38 -25.09 12.45 1.23
N ILE A 39 -23.77 12.56 1.35
CA ILE A 39 -22.96 13.50 0.59
C ILE A 39 -21.86 12.71 -0.11
N GLY A 40 -21.93 12.64 -1.42
CA GLY A 40 -20.87 12.07 -2.25
C GLY A 40 -19.70 13.04 -2.37
N LEU A 41 -18.48 12.54 -2.24
CA LEU A 41 -17.27 13.27 -2.60
C LEU A 41 -16.80 12.82 -3.98
N LEU A 42 -16.80 13.75 -4.93
CA LEU A 42 -16.32 13.54 -6.29
C LEU A 42 -14.86 14.01 -6.40
N GLY A 43 -13.97 13.12 -6.86
CA GLY A 43 -12.54 13.42 -7.05
C GLY A 43 -11.62 12.27 -6.63
N ASP A 44 -10.31 12.48 -6.73
CA ASP A 44 -9.30 11.56 -6.19
C ASP A 44 -9.14 11.78 -4.69
N ASP A 45 -9.91 11.00 -3.94
CA ASP A 45 -10.13 11.22 -2.54
C ASP A 45 -9.02 10.67 -1.63
N ALA A 46 -7.93 10.14 -2.21
CA ALA A 46 -6.79 9.58 -1.46
C ALA A 46 -6.14 10.52 -0.43
N LYS A 47 -6.43 11.83 -0.48
CA LYS A 47 -5.82 12.86 0.39
C LYS A 47 -6.81 13.58 1.33
N VAL A 48 -8.09 13.24 1.33
CA VAL A 48 -9.04 13.88 2.25
C VAL A 48 -8.74 13.42 3.69
N ASP A 49 -8.80 14.35 4.63
CA ASP A 49 -8.82 14.00 6.05
C ASP A 49 -10.23 13.59 6.46
N TRP A 50 -10.50 12.30 6.32
CA TRP A 50 -11.77 11.68 6.66
C TRP A 50 -12.10 11.76 8.14
N SER A 51 -11.08 11.72 8.99
CA SER A 51 -11.25 11.74 10.44
C SER A 51 -11.83 13.07 10.90
N TYR A 52 -11.41 14.16 10.25
CA TYR A 52 -11.99 15.48 10.50
C TYR A 52 -13.46 15.55 10.09
N ILE A 53 -13.80 15.07 8.89
CA ILE A 53 -15.18 15.08 8.37
C ILE A 53 -16.08 14.20 9.25
N GLU A 54 -15.62 13.02 9.67
CA GLU A 54 -16.36 12.12 10.53
C GLU A 54 -16.68 12.73 11.91
N GLY A 55 -15.81 13.62 12.40
CA GLY A 55 -16.01 14.36 13.65
C GLY A 55 -16.96 15.56 13.57
N LEU A 56 -17.45 15.94 12.38
CA LEU A 56 -18.34 17.09 12.24
C LEU A 56 -19.75 16.80 12.78
N PRO A 57 -20.42 17.80 13.37
CA PRO A 57 -21.82 17.67 13.78
C PRO A 57 -22.72 17.25 12.63
N GLY A 58 -23.66 16.35 12.91
CA GLY A 58 -24.59 15.83 11.92
C GLY A 58 -24.04 14.72 11.03
N VAL A 59 -22.75 14.35 11.15
CA VAL A 59 -22.19 13.19 10.46
C VAL A 59 -22.43 11.92 11.28
N SER A 60 -22.86 10.84 10.60
CA SER A 60 -23.07 9.52 11.20
C SER A 60 -21.92 8.57 10.93
N SER A 61 -21.40 8.57 9.69
CA SER A 61 -20.26 7.74 9.30
C SER A 61 -19.71 8.21 7.97
N VAL A 62 -18.45 7.89 7.72
CA VAL A 62 -17.78 8.16 6.45
C VAL A 62 -17.39 6.83 5.79
N LEU A 63 -17.99 6.54 4.64
CA LEU A 63 -17.79 5.31 3.89
C LEU A 63 -16.76 5.50 2.78
N ILE A 64 -15.68 4.74 2.85
CA ILE A 64 -14.63 4.68 1.83
C ILE A 64 -15.14 3.86 0.64
N VAL A 65 -15.43 4.55 -0.48
CA VAL A 65 -15.96 3.90 -1.69
C VAL A 65 -14.83 3.33 -2.55
N GLN A 66 -13.68 4.01 -2.60
CA GLN A 66 -12.51 3.53 -3.33
C GLN A 66 -11.66 2.59 -2.47
N LYS A 67 -11.05 1.58 -3.08
CA LYS A 67 -10.10 0.72 -2.38
C LYS A 67 -8.83 1.53 -2.03
N PRO A 68 -8.29 1.42 -0.80
CA PRO A 68 -7.12 2.19 -0.37
C PRO A 68 -5.83 1.81 -1.15
N PHE A 69 -5.87 0.73 -1.92
CA PHE A 69 -4.79 0.22 -2.76
C PHE A 69 -5.14 0.35 -4.26
N ARG A 70 -5.82 1.45 -4.65
CA ARG A 70 -6.28 1.70 -6.03
C ARG A 70 -5.22 1.35 -7.08
N GLN A 71 -4.01 1.88 -6.96
CA GLN A 71 -2.92 1.65 -7.94
C GLN A 71 -2.48 0.19 -8.07
N ALA A 72 -2.60 -0.60 -7.01
CA ALA A 72 -2.26 -2.03 -7.01
C ALA A 72 -3.46 -2.94 -7.37
N SER A 73 -4.65 -2.37 -7.54
CA SER A 73 -5.87 -3.14 -7.83
C SER A 73 -5.98 -3.48 -9.32
N ARG A 74 -6.52 -4.68 -9.62
CA ARG A 74 -6.86 -5.07 -11.01
C ARG A 74 -7.98 -4.24 -11.64
N GLU A 75 -8.81 -3.61 -10.80
CA GLU A 75 -9.85 -2.68 -11.25
C GLU A 75 -9.24 -1.41 -11.86
N TRP A 76 -8.14 -0.92 -11.29
CA TRP A 76 -7.41 0.24 -11.79
C TRP A 76 -6.38 -0.13 -12.86
N LYS A 77 -5.67 -1.26 -12.69
CA LYS A 77 -4.69 -1.78 -13.62
C LYS A 77 -5.06 -3.22 -14.02
N PRO A 78 -5.86 -3.40 -15.08
CA PRO A 78 -6.29 -4.73 -15.52
C PRO A 78 -5.12 -5.63 -15.92
N ASP A 79 -4.12 -5.06 -16.58
CA ASP A 79 -2.96 -5.80 -17.08
C ASP A 79 -2.00 -6.20 -15.95
N THR A 80 -1.44 -7.40 -16.04
CA THR A 80 -0.40 -7.85 -15.12
C THR A 80 0.85 -6.98 -15.24
N THR A 81 1.40 -6.53 -14.11
CA THR A 81 2.68 -5.83 -14.07
C THR A 81 3.81 -6.85 -14.23
N ILE A 82 4.67 -6.65 -15.24
CA ILE A 82 5.89 -7.42 -15.43
C ILE A 82 7.07 -6.59 -14.93
N VAL A 83 7.87 -7.15 -14.03
CA VAL A 83 9.07 -6.51 -13.49
C VAL A 83 10.29 -7.28 -13.96
N GLU A 84 11.14 -6.65 -14.78
CA GLU A 84 12.41 -7.20 -15.22
C GLU A 84 13.55 -6.66 -14.35
N ILE A 85 14.33 -7.55 -13.73
CA ILE A 85 15.40 -7.16 -12.78
C ILE A 85 16.81 -7.35 -13.35
N ALA A 86 16.92 -8.14 -14.41
CA ALA A 86 18.13 -8.42 -15.17
C ALA A 86 17.71 -8.93 -16.56
N PRO A 87 18.58 -8.89 -17.59
CA PRO A 87 18.22 -9.35 -18.93
C PRO A 87 17.60 -10.76 -18.92
N GLY A 88 16.32 -10.85 -19.29
CA GLY A 88 15.57 -12.10 -19.34
C GLY A 88 15.04 -12.62 -18.00
N VAL A 89 15.29 -11.95 -16.87
CA VAL A 89 14.77 -12.33 -15.55
C VAL A 89 13.57 -11.47 -15.19
N ARG A 90 12.37 -12.04 -15.33
CA ARG A 90 11.10 -11.33 -15.19
C ARG A 90 10.20 -11.95 -14.11
N PHE A 91 9.50 -11.09 -13.37
CA PHE A 91 8.50 -11.45 -12.37
C PHE A 91 7.11 -10.98 -12.81
N GLY A 92 6.09 -11.80 -12.56
CA GLY A 92 4.70 -11.53 -12.94
C GLY A 92 4.27 -12.12 -14.29
N GLY A 93 5.20 -12.75 -15.03
CA GLY A 93 4.91 -13.47 -16.27
C GLY A 93 4.36 -14.88 -16.05
N PRO A 94 4.30 -15.71 -17.13
CA PRO A 94 3.92 -17.13 -17.03
C PRO A 94 5.02 -18.00 -16.37
N GLU A 95 6.24 -17.48 -16.29
CA GLU A 95 7.40 -18.14 -15.68
C GLU A 95 7.30 -18.09 -14.15
N VAL A 96 7.86 -19.11 -13.48
CA VAL A 96 7.95 -19.16 -12.00
C VAL A 96 9.41 -18.95 -11.58
N PRO A 97 9.88 -17.68 -11.49
CA PRO A 97 11.25 -17.39 -11.09
C PRO A 97 11.48 -17.75 -9.61
N ILE A 98 12.59 -18.44 -9.33
CA ILE A 98 12.98 -18.83 -7.97
C ILE A 98 14.08 -17.89 -7.46
N VAL A 99 13.83 -17.26 -6.31
CA VAL A 99 14.83 -16.47 -5.57
C VAL A 99 15.29 -17.27 -4.37
N SER A 100 16.58 -17.56 -4.27
CA SER A 100 17.14 -18.40 -3.20
C SER A 100 18.47 -17.85 -2.69
N GLY A 101 18.91 -18.36 -1.55
CA GLY A 101 20.11 -17.91 -0.85
C GLY A 101 19.92 -17.90 0.67
N PRO A 102 21.01 -17.68 1.42
CA PRO A 102 21.01 -17.83 2.86
C PRO A 102 20.10 -16.81 3.55
N CYS A 103 19.69 -17.13 4.78
CA CYS A 103 18.91 -16.17 5.58
C CYS A 103 19.75 -14.91 5.86
N SER A 104 20.96 -15.08 6.38
CA SER A 104 21.90 -13.98 6.64
C SER A 104 23.17 -14.18 5.79
N VAL A 105 23.76 -13.07 5.36
CA VAL A 105 25.12 -13.09 4.80
C VAL A 105 26.08 -13.16 5.98
N GLU A 106 26.84 -14.24 6.09
CA GLU A 106 27.71 -14.53 7.25
C GLU A 106 29.18 -14.38 6.90
N ASN A 107 29.57 -14.66 5.66
CA ASN A 107 30.90 -14.42 5.11
C ASN A 107 30.89 -14.59 3.58
N GLU A 108 32.01 -14.26 2.94
CA GLU A 108 32.20 -14.31 1.49
C GLU A 108 32.09 -15.74 0.93
N GLU A 109 32.72 -16.72 1.59
CA GLU A 109 32.72 -18.10 1.12
C GLU A 109 31.30 -18.68 1.05
N GLN A 110 30.51 -18.43 2.09
CA GLN A 110 29.13 -18.87 2.20
C GLN A 110 28.26 -18.26 1.09
N ILE A 111 28.31 -16.93 0.90
CA ILE A 111 27.44 -16.26 -0.08
C ILE A 111 27.84 -16.60 -1.52
N LEU A 112 29.14 -16.69 -1.83
CA LEU A 112 29.60 -17.09 -3.16
C LEU A 112 29.27 -18.56 -3.47
N THR A 113 29.37 -19.44 -2.47
CA THR A 113 28.96 -20.84 -2.62
C THR A 113 27.46 -20.94 -2.92
N ALA A 114 26.63 -20.23 -2.16
CA ALA A 114 25.19 -20.17 -2.41
C ALA A 114 24.87 -19.60 -3.80
N ALA A 115 25.53 -18.52 -4.21
CA ALA A 115 25.36 -17.90 -5.53
C ALA A 115 25.59 -18.89 -6.67
N ARG A 116 26.68 -19.67 -6.59
CA ARG A 116 27.03 -20.69 -7.59
C ARG A 116 25.98 -21.80 -7.64
N GLN A 117 25.53 -22.28 -6.47
CA GLN A 117 24.51 -23.33 -6.39
C GLN A 117 23.16 -22.88 -6.92
N VAL A 118 22.72 -21.67 -6.57
CA VAL A 118 21.46 -21.07 -7.06
C VAL A 118 21.51 -20.95 -8.58
N LYS A 119 22.61 -20.43 -9.14
CA LYS A 119 22.78 -20.32 -10.60
C LYS A 119 22.78 -21.69 -11.28
N ALA A 120 23.51 -22.67 -10.74
CA ALA A 120 23.57 -24.03 -11.29
C ALA A 120 22.21 -24.73 -11.28
N ALA A 121 21.35 -24.43 -10.31
CA ALA A 121 19.99 -24.95 -10.22
C ALA A 121 18.97 -24.20 -11.10
N GLY A 122 19.38 -23.18 -11.86
CA GLY A 122 18.48 -22.35 -12.67
C GLY A 122 17.69 -21.31 -11.87
N GLY A 123 18.17 -20.94 -10.69
CA GLY A 123 17.59 -19.87 -9.89
C GLY A 123 17.67 -18.51 -10.61
N ALA A 124 16.61 -17.72 -10.45
CA ALA A 124 16.45 -16.43 -11.11
C ALA A 124 17.27 -15.32 -10.42
N ALA A 125 17.38 -15.36 -9.09
CA ALA A 125 18.16 -14.38 -8.33
C ALA A 125 18.68 -14.96 -7.01
N LEU A 126 19.76 -14.36 -6.52
CA LEU A 126 20.32 -14.60 -5.19
C LEU A 126 19.69 -13.63 -4.18
N ARG A 127 19.39 -14.11 -2.97
CA ARG A 127 19.07 -13.26 -1.81
C ARG A 127 20.02 -13.52 -0.64
N GLY A 128 20.20 -12.50 0.21
CA GLY A 128 20.93 -12.61 1.46
C GLY A 128 20.63 -11.42 2.38
N GLY A 129 20.27 -11.68 3.64
CA GLY A 129 19.96 -10.61 4.58
C GLY A 129 21.22 -10.04 5.23
N ALA A 130 21.66 -8.86 4.80
CA ALA A 130 22.83 -8.19 5.38
C ALA A 130 22.55 -7.50 6.73
N PHE A 131 21.30 -7.08 6.97
CA PHE A 131 20.84 -6.48 8.23
C PHE A 131 19.80 -7.38 8.87
N LYS A 132 19.96 -7.67 10.16
CA LYS A 132 19.05 -8.53 10.90
C LYS A 132 18.54 -7.81 12.16
N PRO A 133 17.26 -7.41 12.21
CA PRO A 133 16.69 -6.88 13.43
C PRO A 133 16.65 -8.01 14.46
N ARG A 134 17.46 -7.92 15.51
CA ARG A 134 17.48 -8.87 16.62
C ARG A 134 17.02 -8.20 17.89
N SER A 135 16.19 -8.89 18.64
CA SER A 135 15.76 -8.44 19.97
C SER A 135 16.89 -8.53 21.00
N SER A 136 17.86 -9.44 20.82
CA SER A 136 19.02 -9.59 21.69
C SER A 136 20.24 -8.88 21.09
N PRO A 137 20.99 -8.08 21.88
CA PRO A 137 22.21 -7.42 21.41
C PRO A 137 23.36 -8.41 21.16
N TYR A 138 23.31 -9.60 21.76
CA TYR A 138 24.36 -10.63 21.61
C TYR A 138 24.13 -11.53 20.39
N ALA A 139 22.97 -11.43 19.74
CA ALA A 139 22.70 -12.19 18.53
C ALA A 139 23.46 -11.59 17.34
N PHE A 140 23.73 -12.42 16.33
CA PHE A 140 24.28 -11.93 15.07
C PHE A 140 23.33 -10.93 14.40
N GLN A 141 23.78 -9.68 14.27
CA GLN A 141 23.02 -8.55 13.71
C GLN A 141 23.08 -8.47 12.19
N GLY A 142 23.81 -9.37 11.54
CA GLY A 142 24.19 -9.25 10.12
C GLY A 142 25.50 -8.48 9.95
N LEU A 143 26.13 -8.64 8.78
CA LEU A 143 27.36 -7.93 8.43
C LEU A 143 27.13 -6.46 8.01
N GLY A 144 25.88 -6.01 7.94
CA GLY A 144 25.52 -4.67 7.52
C GLY A 144 26.08 -4.33 6.13
N LYS A 145 26.77 -3.20 6.01
CA LYS A 145 27.33 -2.75 4.72
C LYS A 145 28.31 -3.76 4.12
N GLN A 146 29.15 -4.40 4.94
CA GLN A 146 30.10 -5.41 4.44
C GLN A 146 29.35 -6.55 3.76
N GLY A 147 28.22 -7.00 4.33
CA GLY A 147 27.39 -8.04 3.72
C GLY A 147 26.67 -7.63 2.42
N LEU A 148 26.57 -6.33 2.12
CA LEU A 148 26.07 -5.83 0.83
C LEU A 148 27.15 -5.75 -0.25
N GLU A 149 28.42 -5.62 0.16
CA GLU A 149 29.58 -5.52 -0.73
C GLU A 149 30.05 -6.91 -1.22
N LEU A 150 29.69 -7.97 -0.49
CA LEU A 150 29.94 -9.38 -0.84
C LEU A 150 28.94 -9.91 -1.89
#